data_AF-A0A0Q0HWP4-F1
#
_entry.id   AF-A0A0Q0HWP4-F1
#
_cell.length_a   1.000
_cell.length_b   1.000
_cell.length_c   1.000
_cell.angle_alpha   90.00
_cell.angle_beta   90.00
_cell.angle_gamma   90.00
#
_symmetry.space_group_name_H-M   'P 1'
#
loop_
_entity.id
_entity.type
_entity.pdbx_description
1 polymer ?
#
loop_
_entity_poly.entity_id
_entity_poly.type
_entity_poly.pdbx_seq_one_letter_code
_entity_poly.pdbx_strand_id
1 'polypeptide(L)'
;MRAYETVFKPEDSLIKKVTYITLFISLTLLFLFLAYLFFSEALKMKQTINDISEGKVYFLKQKGRVFGFICFIPLLLILAYMFAHGVCNRRPTKIIIGLVVKVAVFCIFIAIPTSIFSSIYMTDYLHEKGFVECTSYSPGISSDFYVYDEQFCDEEGVVISYKIKKWLLKKNGQGEPSLDEFKEIMTLYLSEYYELFN
;
A
#
# COMPACT_ATOMS: atom_id res chain seq x y z
N MET A 1 -4.03 -34.43 -47.55
CA MET A 1 -4.40 -33.41 -46.54
C MET A 1 -3.91 -32.07 -47.04
N ARG A 2 -4.79 -31.18 -47.51
CA ARG A 2 -4.43 -29.82 -47.91
C ARG A 2 -4.28 -28.97 -46.65
N ALA A 3 -3.10 -28.38 -46.45
CA ALA A 3 -2.91 -27.33 -45.49
C ALA A 3 -3.78 -26.15 -45.93
N TYR A 4 -4.76 -25.78 -45.11
CA TYR A 4 -5.45 -24.51 -45.25
C TYR A 4 -4.43 -23.42 -44.93
N GLU A 5 -3.86 -22.81 -45.96
CA GLU A 5 -3.24 -21.50 -45.81
C GLU A 5 -4.35 -20.53 -45.39
N THR A 6 -4.39 -20.20 -44.10
CA THR A 6 -5.21 -19.11 -43.61
C THR A 6 -4.69 -17.83 -44.26
N VAL A 7 -5.35 -17.41 -45.34
CA VAL A 7 -5.14 -16.11 -45.98
C VAL A 7 -5.47 -15.05 -44.94
N PHE A 8 -4.45 -14.51 -44.27
CA PHE A 8 -4.61 -13.42 -43.31
C PHE A 8 -5.23 -12.22 -44.03
N LYS A 9 -6.44 -11.81 -43.61
CA LYS A 9 -7.04 -10.59 -44.12
C LYS A 9 -6.29 -9.39 -43.56
N PRO A 10 -6.10 -8.31 -44.33
CA PRO A 10 -5.42 -7.09 -43.87
C PRO A 10 -6.08 -6.49 -42.61
N GLU A 11 -7.39 -6.68 -42.45
CA GLU A 11 -8.18 -6.33 -41.24
C GLU A 11 -7.70 -7.05 -39.98
N ASP A 12 -7.34 -8.34 -40.06
CA ASP A 12 -6.82 -9.11 -38.92
C ASP A 12 -5.46 -8.57 -38.44
N SER A 13 -4.68 -7.94 -39.34
CA SER A 13 -3.41 -7.31 -39.00
C SER A 13 -3.59 -5.98 -38.26
N LEU A 14 -4.63 -5.21 -38.61
CA LEU A 14 -4.96 -3.93 -37.99
C LEU A 14 -5.52 -4.14 -36.58
N ILE A 15 -6.48 -5.05 -36.43
CA ILE A 15 -7.07 -5.38 -35.12
C ILE A 15 -5.97 -5.81 -34.15
N LYS A 16 -5.08 -6.72 -34.56
CA LYS A 16 -3.94 -7.15 -33.73
C LYS A 16 -3.03 -5.98 -33.32
N LYS A 17 -2.67 -5.10 -34.25
CA LYS A 17 -1.85 -3.92 -33.95
C LYS A 17 -2.52 -2.99 -32.94
N VAL A 18 -3.81 -2.71 -33.13
CA VAL A 18 -4.61 -1.90 -32.21
C VAL A 18 -4.63 -2.56 -30.82
N THR A 19 -4.91 -3.86 -30.73
CA THR A 19 -4.90 -4.60 -29.47
C THR A 19 -3.54 -4.53 -28.76
N TYR A 20 -2.42 -4.72 -29.47
CA TYR A 20 -1.08 -4.63 -28.87
C TYR A 20 -0.76 -3.22 -28.36
N ILE A 21 -1.13 -2.19 -29.12
CA ILE A 21 -0.92 -0.79 -28.71
C ILE A 21 -1.78 -0.46 -27.48
N THR A 22 -3.05 -0.84 -27.48
CA THR A 22 -3.94 -0.65 -26.33
C THR A 22 -3.40 -1.35 -25.08
N LEU A 23 -3.02 -2.63 -25.19
CA LEU A 23 -2.44 -3.38 -24.08
C LEU A 23 -1.17 -2.72 -23.52
N PHE A 24 -0.31 -2.23 -24.40
CA PHE A 24 0.91 -1.53 -23.99
C PHE A 24 0.64 -0.23 -23.25
N ILE A 25 -0.29 0.59 -23.76
CA ILE A 25 -0.69 1.83 -23.11
C ILE A 25 -1.29 1.50 -21.74
N SER A 26 -2.23 0.57 -21.65
CA SER A 26 -2.86 0.15 -20.40
C SER A 26 -1.84 -0.34 -19.37
N LEU A 27 -0.87 -1.16 -19.80
CA LEU A 27 0.14 -1.70 -18.90
C LEU A 27 1.18 -0.65 -18.46
N THR A 28 1.57 0.25 -19.37
CA THR A 28 2.47 1.36 -19.03
C THR A 28 1.80 2.28 -18.03
N LEU A 29 0.52 2.62 -18.24
CA LEU A 29 -0.27 3.40 -17.29
C LEU A 29 -0.38 2.69 -15.94
N LEU A 30 -0.58 1.37 -15.93
CA LEU A 30 -0.59 0.58 -14.69
C LEU A 30 0.74 0.66 -13.94
N PHE A 31 1.88 0.52 -14.63
CA PHE A 31 3.20 0.62 -13.98
C PHE A 31 3.49 2.03 -13.45
N LEU A 32 3.13 3.07 -14.19
CA LEU A 32 3.25 4.45 -13.72
C LEU A 32 2.34 4.71 -12.51
N PHE A 33 1.12 4.17 -12.53
CA PHE A 33 0.19 4.26 -11.41
C PHE A 33 0.75 3.55 -10.16
N LEU A 34 1.34 2.36 -10.31
CA LEU A 34 1.99 1.66 -9.20
C LEU A 34 3.18 2.44 -8.63
N ALA A 35 4.03 3.00 -9.49
CA ALA A 35 5.14 3.85 -9.06
C ALA A 35 4.65 5.10 -8.31
N TYR A 36 3.58 5.73 -8.80
CA TYR A 36 2.91 6.84 -8.13
C TYR A 36 2.37 6.44 -6.75
N LEU A 37 1.70 5.28 -6.63
CA LEU A 37 1.20 4.78 -5.35
C LEU A 37 2.34 4.56 -4.35
N PHE A 38 3.45 3.95 -4.77
CA PHE A 38 4.60 3.73 -3.88
C PHE A 38 5.20 5.04 -3.39
N PHE A 39 5.32 6.03 -4.27
CA PHE A 39 5.84 7.35 -3.90
C PHE A 39 4.86 8.13 -2.99
N SER A 40 3.56 8.07 -3.30
CA SER A 40 2.50 8.72 -2.51
C SER A 40 2.47 8.18 -1.08
N GLU A 41 2.55 6.86 -0.90
CA GLU A 41 2.61 6.25 0.43
C GLU A 41 3.86 6.69 1.20
N ALA A 42 5.01 6.83 0.54
CA ALA A 42 6.24 7.28 1.19
C ALA A 42 6.15 8.75 1.64
N LEU A 43 5.51 9.60 0.83
CA LEU A 43 5.23 10.98 1.21
C LEU A 43 4.26 11.06 2.39
N LYS A 44 3.20 10.24 2.40
CA LYS A 44 2.28 10.16 3.54
C LYS A 44 3.01 9.78 4.82
N MET A 45 3.90 8.77 4.76
CA MET A 45 4.72 8.37 5.91
C MET A 45 5.59 9.52 6.43
N LYS A 46 6.25 10.26 5.53
CA LYS A 46 7.03 11.45 5.92
C LYS A 46 6.15 12.52 6.56
N GLN A 47 4.97 12.77 5.99
CA GLN A 47 4.03 13.74 6.53
C GLN A 47 3.53 13.32 7.92
N THR A 48 3.20 12.04 8.14
CA THR A 48 2.82 11.52 9.44
C THR A 48 3.92 11.73 10.49
N ILE A 49 5.20 11.49 10.14
CA ILE A 49 6.33 11.75 11.06
C ILE A 49 6.38 13.24 11.46
N ASN A 50 6.21 14.15 10.49
CA ASN A 50 6.16 15.59 10.77
C ASN A 50 4.96 15.95 11.65
N ASP A 51 3.76 15.45 11.32
CA ASP A 51 2.54 15.78 12.06
C ASP A 51 2.58 15.22 13.50
N ILE A 52 3.24 14.08 13.73
CA ILE A 52 3.55 13.56 15.08
C ILE A 52 4.47 14.53 15.83
N SER A 53 5.54 15.00 15.17
CA SER A 53 6.49 15.93 15.80
C SER A 53 5.86 17.28 16.18
N GLU A 54 4.79 17.67 15.46
CA GLU A 54 4.01 18.89 15.73
C GLU A 54 2.84 18.66 16.72
N GLY A 55 2.67 17.44 17.25
CA GLY A 55 1.58 17.11 18.20
C GLY A 55 0.19 17.11 17.58
N LYS A 56 0.07 16.92 16.26
CA LYS A 56 -1.21 16.93 15.53
C LYS A 56 -1.85 15.55 15.41
N VAL A 57 -1.08 14.50 15.64
CA VAL A 57 -1.50 13.10 15.48
C VAL A 57 -1.52 12.43 16.84
N TYR A 58 -2.66 11.82 17.17
CA TYR A 58 -2.88 11.05 18.40
C TYR A 58 -3.19 9.58 18.09
N PHE A 59 -3.62 9.28 16.87
CA PHE A 59 -3.96 7.94 16.43
C PHE A 59 -3.43 7.71 15.03
N LEU A 60 -2.84 6.55 14.76
CA LEU A 60 -2.24 6.29 13.45
C LEU A 60 -2.38 4.84 13.05
N LYS A 61 -2.60 4.67 11.74
CA LYS A 61 -2.56 3.38 11.08
C LYS A 61 -1.31 3.33 10.22
N GLN A 62 -0.27 2.62 10.66
CA GLN A 62 1.00 2.67 9.94
C GLN A 62 1.62 1.30 9.70
N LYS A 63 1.99 1.09 8.44
CA LYS A 63 2.85 -0.01 8.01
C LYS A 63 4.20 0.61 7.68
N GLY A 64 5.21 0.46 8.51
CA GLY A 64 6.55 0.97 8.24
C GLY A 64 7.25 0.32 7.03
N ARG A 65 6.56 -0.52 6.25
CA ARG A 65 7.09 -1.26 5.09
C ARG A 65 7.18 -0.45 3.79
N VAL A 66 6.66 0.77 3.78
CA VAL A 66 6.48 1.60 2.58
C VAL A 66 7.79 1.88 1.83
N PHE A 67 8.89 2.08 2.55
CA PHE A 67 10.19 2.36 1.93
C PHE A 67 10.73 1.19 1.09
N GLY A 68 10.40 -0.05 1.44
CA GLY A 68 10.74 -1.21 0.62
C GLY A 68 10.06 -1.20 -0.75
N PHE A 69 8.87 -0.61 -0.88
CA PHE A 69 8.15 -0.57 -2.16
C PHE A 69 8.79 0.39 -3.17
N ILE A 70 9.42 1.48 -2.71
CA ILE A 70 10.15 2.42 -3.58
C ILE A 70 11.28 1.71 -4.33
N CYS A 71 11.92 0.72 -3.70
CA CYS A 71 13.00 -0.05 -4.32
C CYS A 71 12.55 -0.85 -5.56
N PHE A 72 11.25 -1.06 -5.77
CA PHE A 72 10.71 -1.73 -6.96
C PHE A 72 10.42 -0.78 -8.13
N ILE A 73 10.53 0.54 -7.96
CA ILE A 73 10.30 1.50 -9.06
C ILE A 73 11.23 1.25 -10.26
N PRO A 74 12.55 1.00 -10.09
CA PRO A 74 13.43 0.66 -11.22
C PRO A 74 12.97 -0.57 -11.99
N LEU A 75 12.46 -1.60 -11.30
CA LEU A 75 11.92 -2.80 -11.94
C LEU A 75 10.69 -2.47 -12.78
N LEU A 76 9.76 -1.66 -12.27
CA LEU A 76 8.57 -1.22 -13.01
C LEU A 76 8.95 -0.48 -14.31
N LEU A 77 9.97 0.39 -14.26
CA LEU A 77 10.44 1.13 -15.42
C LEU A 77 11.07 0.21 -16.48
N ILE A 78 11.87 -0.77 -16.08
CA ILE A 78 12.47 -1.73 -17.01
C ILE A 78 11.41 -2.65 -17.63
N LEU A 79 10.40 -3.05 -16.84
CA LEU A 79 9.26 -3.80 -17.37
C LEU A 79 8.52 -2.96 -18.43
N ALA A 80 8.21 -1.69 -18.15
CA ALA A 80 7.62 -0.79 -19.14
C ALA A 80 8.45 -0.70 -20.43
N TYR A 81 9.78 -0.58 -20.30
CA TYR A 81 10.72 -0.57 -21.44
C TYR A 81 10.70 -1.89 -22.24
N MET A 82 10.65 -3.04 -21.56
CA MET A 82 10.59 -4.35 -22.21
C MET A 82 9.29 -4.52 -23.00
N PHE A 83 8.16 -4.07 -22.45
CA PHE A 83 6.88 -4.10 -23.16
C PHE A 83 6.88 -3.16 -24.37
N ALA A 84 7.55 -2.01 -24.30
CA ALA A 84 7.69 -1.10 -25.44
C ALA A 84 8.42 -1.76 -26.62
N HIS A 85 9.46 -2.56 -26.35
CA HIS A 85 10.14 -3.37 -27.37
C HIS A 85 9.20 -4.39 -28.03
N GLY A 86 8.35 -5.04 -27.23
CA GLY A 86 7.36 -6.01 -27.72
C GLY A 86 6.37 -5.41 -28.72
N VAL A 87 5.92 -4.17 -28.51
CA VAL A 87 5.01 -3.45 -29.43
C VAL A 87 5.68 -3.11 -30.76
N CYS A 88 6.97 -2.75 -30.72
CA CYS A 88 7.76 -2.54 -31.93
C CYS A 88 8.08 -3.84 -32.68
N ASN A 89 7.39 -4.93 -32.36
CA ASN A 89 7.55 -6.28 -32.93
C ASN A 89 8.99 -6.80 -32.85
N ARG A 90 9.77 -6.30 -31.88
CA ARG A 90 11.11 -6.78 -31.57
C ARG A 90 11.02 -7.68 -30.37
N ARG A 91 11.41 -8.95 -30.54
CA ARG A 91 11.53 -9.87 -29.41
C ARG A 91 12.57 -9.28 -28.44
N PRO A 92 12.29 -9.24 -27.13
CA PRO A 92 13.27 -8.78 -26.16
C PRO A 92 14.53 -9.65 -26.28
N THR A 93 15.67 -8.99 -26.41
CA THR A 93 16.94 -9.71 -26.54
C THR A 93 17.29 -10.40 -25.22
N LYS A 94 18.10 -11.46 -25.28
CA LYS A 94 18.61 -12.15 -24.07
C LYS A 94 19.27 -11.17 -23.08
N ILE A 95 19.85 -10.08 -23.60
CA ILE A 95 20.46 -9.01 -22.81
C ILE A 95 19.41 -8.27 -21.97
N ILE A 96 18.28 -7.86 -22.58
CA ILE A 96 17.19 -7.16 -21.87
C ILE A 96 16.56 -8.07 -20.81
N ILE A 97 16.33 -9.35 -21.15
CA ILE A 97 15.80 -10.34 -20.19
C ILE A 97 16.78 -10.52 -19.03
N GLY A 98 18.08 -10.65 -19.31
CA GLY A 98 19.11 -10.73 -18.28
C GLY A 98 19.18 -9.49 -17.39
N LEU A 99 18.97 -8.29 -17.96
CA LEU A 99 18.88 -7.04 -17.19
C LEU A 99 17.67 -7.05 -16.25
N VAL A 100 16.49 -7.46 -16.72
CA VAL A 100 15.27 -7.57 -15.90
C VAL A 100 15.50 -8.49 -14.71
N VAL A 101 16.07 -9.68 -14.93
CA VAL A 101 16.34 -10.64 -13.86
C VAL A 101 17.34 -10.06 -12.85
N LYS A 102 18.44 -9.46 -13.32
CA LYS A 102 19.44 -8.84 -12.44
C LYS A 102 18.83 -7.72 -11.58
N VAL A 103 18.04 -6.85 -12.19
CA VAL A 103 17.39 -5.75 -11.47
C VAL A 103 16.31 -6.27 -10.53
N ALA A 104 15.52 -7.27 -10.93
CA ALA A 104 14.52 -7.88 -10.06
C ALA A 104 15.17 -8.48 -8.80
N VAL A 105 16.26 -9.25 -8.98
CA VAL A 105 17.03 -9.84 -7.87
C VAL A 105 17.59 -8.74 -6.98
N PHE A 106 18.23 -7.72 -7.56
CA PHE A 106 18.76 -6.58 -6.81
C PHE A 106 17.67 -5.83 -6.02
N CYS A 107 16.53 -5.56 -6.65
CA CYS A 107 15.38 -4.93 -5.99
C CYS A 107 14.89 -5.77 -4.82
N ILE A 108 14.78 -7.10 -4.95
CA ILE A 108 14.37 -7.98 -3.85
C ILE A 108 15.38 -7.93 -2.69
N PHE A 109 16.67 -8.03 -3.00
CA PHE A 109 17.75 -8.02 -2.01
C PHE A 109 17.82 -6.71 -1.23
N ILE A 110 17.41 -5.59 -1.80
CA ILE A 110 17.38 -4.29 -1.09
C ILE A 110 16.01 -4.06 -0.46
N ALA A 111 14.92 -4.30 -1.19
CA ALA A 111 13.57 -3.99 -0.75
C ALA A 111 13.19 -4.75 0.52
N ILE A 112 13.55 -6.03 0.65
CA ILE A 112 13.21 -6.83 1.83
C ILE A 112 13.91 -6.28 3.08
N PRO A 113 15.25 -6.15 3.13
CA PRO A 113 15.92 -5.53 4.27
C PRO A 113 15.42 -4.11 4.54
N THR A 114 15.28 -3.26 3.51
CA THR A 114 14.77 -1.90 3.68
C THR A 114 13.38 -1.90 4.33
N SER A 115 12.47 -2.79 3.88
CA SER A 115 11.13 -2.92 4.46
C SER A 115 11.14 -3.35 5.92
N ILE A 116 12.05 -4.26 6.30
CA ILE A 116 12.21 -4.74 7.67
C ILE A 116 12.78 -3.61 8.55
N PHE A 117 13.91 -3.02 8.15
CA PHE A 117 14.54 -1.94 8.91
C PHE A 117 13.63 -0.73 9.05
N SER A 118 12.92 -0.35 8.00
CA SER A 118 11.99 0.78 8.08
C SER A 118 10.76 0.48 8.95
N SER A 119 10.34 -0.77 9.02
CA SER A 119 9.27 -1.20 9.94
C SER A 119 9.73 -1.08 11.40
N ILE A 120 10.91 -1.62 11.71
CA ILE A 120 11.48 -1.57 13.06
C ILE A 120 11.71 -0.11 13.47
N TYR A 121 12.37 0.68 12.63
CA TYR A 121 12.62 2.09 12.88
C TYR A 121 11.33 2.88 13.17
N MET A 122 10.26 2.61 12.41
CA MET A 122 8.99 3.29 12.65
C MET A 122 8.37 2.88 13.98
N THR A 123 8.38 1.59 14.32
CA THR A 123 7.87 1.10 15.61
C THR A 123 8.64 1.72 16.77
N ASP A 124 9.98 1.74 16.70
CA ASP A 124 10.83 2.35 17.72
C ASP A 124 10.55 3.85 17.86
N TYR A 125 10.47 4.57 16.73
CA TYR A 125 10.12 6.00 16.71
C TYR A 125 8.76 6.27 17.37
N LEU A 126 7.76 5.44 17.11
CA LEU A 126 6.43 5.59 17.71
C LEU A 126 6.47 5.37 19.22
N HIS A 127 7.17 4.33 19.68
CA HIS A 127 7.35 4.09 21.12
C HIS A 127 8.13 5.21 21.81
N GLU A 128 9.18 5.73 21.19
CA GLU A 128 9.93 6.90 21.70
C GLU A 128 9.04 8.16 21.81
N LYS A 129 8.01 8.25 20.97
CA LYS A 129 7.00 9.33 21.00
C LYS A 129 5.84 9.07 21.96
N GLY A 130 5.86 7.95 22.68
CA GLY A 130 4.84 7.59 23.67
C GLY A 130 3.62 6.87 23.10
N PHE A 131 3.63 6.51 21.81
CA PHE A 131 2.54 5.73 21.23
C PHE A 131 2.61 4.27 21.66
N VAL A 132 1.43 3.69 21.89
CA VAL A 132 1.24 2.30 22.25
C VAL A 132 0.51 1.58 21.12
N GLU A 133 0.96 0.37 20.82
CA GLU A 133 0.31 -0.49 19.84
C GLU A 133 -0.99 -1.08 20.40
N CYS A 134 -2.12 -0.83 19.75
CA CYS A 134 -3.41 -1.37 20.17
C CYS A 134 -3.78 -2.63 19.37
N THR A 135 -3.57 -3.79 20.00
CA THR A 135 -3.83 -5.11 19.43
C THR A 135 -5.33 -5.37 19.24
N SER A 136 -6.18 -4.87 20.15
CA SER A 136 -7.64 -5.03 20.11
C SER A 136 -8.26 -4.47 18.82
N TYR A 137 -7.73 -3.37 18.30
CA TYR A 137 -8.24 -2.79 17.04
C TYR A 137 -7.54 -3.34 15.80
N SER A 138 -6.63 -4.28 15.98
CA SER A 138 -5.79 -4.86 14.95
C SER A 138 -6.03 -6.38 14.83
N PRO A 139 -7.28 -6.86 14.64
CA PRO A 139 -7.53 -8.31 14.60
C PRO A 139 -6.82 -8.96 13.41
N GLY A 140 -5.96 -9.94 13.69
CA GLY A 140 -5.22 -10.73 12.70
C GLY A 140 -3.73 -10.40 12.60
N ILE A 141 -3.15 -10.56 11.40
CA ILE A 141 -1.70 -10.39 11.15
C ILE A 141 -1.31 -8.91 10.96
N SER A 142 -2.29 -8.00 10.86
CA SER A 142 -2.02 -6.57 10.70
C SER A 142 -2.08 -5.84 12.03
N SER A 143 -1.03 -5.98 12.83
CA SER A 143 -0.78 -5.12 13.98
C SER A 143 -0.28 -3.77 13.48
N ASP A 144 -1.23 -2.88 13.13
CA ASP A 144 -0.91 -1.64 12.43
C ASP A 144 -1.59 -0.40 13.00
N PHE A 145 -2.19 -0.48 14.19
CA PHE A 145 -2.86 0.64 14.83
C PHE A 145 -2.19 1.04 16.15
N TYR A 146 -1.81 2.31 16.24
CA TYR A 146 -1.18 2.90 17.41
C TYR A 146 -2.04 4.03 17.99
N VAL A 147 -2.08 4.10 19.31
CA VAL A 147 -2.78 5.12 20.11
C VAL A 147 -1.76 5.90 20.93
N TYR A 148 -1.99 7.18 21.19
CA TYR A 148 -1.05 7.98 21.99
C TYR A 148 -1.09 7.65 23.49
N ASP A 149 -2.19 7.07 23.98
CA ASP A 149 -2.40 6.65 25.36
C ASP A 149 -3.14 5.31 25.36
N GLU A 150 -2.67 4.39 26.20
CA GLU A 150 -3.21 3.03 26.37
C GLU A 150 -4.70 3.03 26.73
N GLN A 151 -5.20 4.08 27.40
CA GLN A 151 -6.62 4.21 27.76
C GLN A 151 -7.57 4.27 26.55
N PHE A 152 -7.05 4.60 25.36
CA PHE A 152 -7.83 4.56 24.11
C PHE A 152 -7.82 3.18 23.44
N CYS A 153 -7.11 2.20 24.02
CA CYS A 153 -7.13 0.80 23.58
C CYS A 153 -8.05 -0.04 24.48
N ASP A 154 -9.24 -0.34 23.99
CA ASP A 154 -10.24 -1.14 24.69
C ASP A 154 -10.40 -2.51 24.01
N GLU A 155 -10.35 -3.58 24.80
CA GLU A 155 -10.53 -4.96 24.32
C GLU A 155 -11.93 -5.19 23.73
N GLU A 156 -12.97 -4.59 24.30
CA GLU A 156 -14.34 -4.73 23.79
C GLU A 156 -14.48 -4.11 22.39
N GLY A 157 -13.66 -3.11 22.08
CA GLY A 157 -13.66 -2.47 20.77
C GLY A 157 -13.18 -3.36 19.62
N VAL A 158 -12.75 -4.61 19.86
CA VAL A 158 -12.39 -5.57 18.80
C VAL A 158 -13.54 -5.82 17.82
N VAL A 159 -14.77 -5.99 18.34
CA VAL A 159 -15.97 -6.29 17.53
C VAL A 159 -16.40 -5.11 16.66
N ILE A 160 -16.05 -3.89 17.08
CA ILE A 160 -16.37 -2.64 16.40
C ILE A 160 -15.12 -1.92 15.88
N SER A 161 -14.01 -2.67 15.73
CA SER A 161 -12.68 -2.12 15.44
C SER A 161 -12.67 -1.20 14.21
N TYR A 162 -13.45 -1.52 13.18
CA TYR A 162 -13.57 -0.68 11.99
C TYR A 162 -14.17 0.71 12.29
N LYS A 163 -15.27 0.76 13.06
CA LYS A 163 -15.96 2.02 13.40
C LYS A 163 -15.08 2.87 14.31
N ILE A 164 -14.53 2.27 15.37
CA ILE A 164 -13.73 3.00 16.36
C ILE A 164 -12.43 3.55 15.76
N LYS A 165 -11.69 2.76 14.96
CA LYS A 165 -10.49 3.26 14.25
C LYS A 165 -10.80 4.46 13.37
N LYS A 166 -11.91 4.40 12.62
CA LYS A 166 -12.34 5.51 11.76
C LYS A 166 -12.66 6.76 12.57
N TRP A 167 -13.27 6.61 13.74
CA TRP A 167 -13.55 7.72 14.64
C TRP A 167 -12.26 8.31 15.23
N LEU A 168 -11.38 7.47 15.77
CA LEU A 168 -10.09 7.88 16.35
C LEU A 168 -9.25 8.66 15.31
N LEU A 169 -9.10 8.12 14.10
CA LEU A 169 -8.34 8.80 13.04
C LEU A 169 -8.92 10.19 12.66
N LYS A 170 -10.23 10.40 12.82
CA LYS A 170 -10.87 11.71 12.56
C LYS A 170 -10.57 12.75 13.64
N LYS A 171 -10.19 12.32 14.85
CA LYS A 171 -9.83 13.22 15.95
C LYS A 171 -8.44 13.84 15.82
N ASN A 172 -7.59 13.27 14.96
CA ASN A 172 -6.32 13.90 14.61
C ASN A 172 -6.54 15.32 14.07
N GLY A 173 -5.71 16.26 14.53
CA GLY A 173 -5.80 17.69 14.15
C GLY A 173 -6.93 18.48 14.81
N GLN A 174 -7.73 17.88 15.70
CA GLN A 174 -8.82 18.56 16.42
C GLN A 174 -8.44 18.99 17.85
N GLY A 175 -7.17 18.83 18.23
CA GLY A 175 -6.71 18.97 19.61
C GLY A 175 -6.62 17.62 20.31
N GLU A 176 -6.27 17.64 21.60
CA GLU A 176 -6.17 16.43 22.41
C GLU A 176 -7.55 15.75 22.55
N PRO A 177 -7.67 14.45 22.26
CA PRO A 177 -8.94 13.74 22.31
C PRO A 177 -9.43 13.55 23.75
N SER A 178 -10.74 13.72 23.99
CA SER A 178 -11.35 13.47 25.29
C SER A 178 -11.58 11.97 25.52
N LEU A 179 -11.13 11.47 26.67
CA LEU A 179 -11.38 10.09 27.09
C LEU A 179 -12.87 9.83 27.35
N ASP A 180 -13.58 10.80 27.90
CA ASP A 180 -15.02 10.66 28.19
C ASP A 180 -15.82 10.53 26.88
N GLU A 181 -15.49 11.34 25.88
CA GLU A 181 -16.11 11.26 24.55
C GLU A 181 -15.81 9.90 23.89
N PHE A 182 -14.59 9.39 24.05
CA PHE A 182 -14.22 8.07 23.55
C PHE A 182 -15.06 6.94 24.20
N LYS A 183 -15.25 6.98 25.52
CA LYS A 183 -16.07 5.99 26.23
C LYS A 183 -17.54 6.04 25.82
N GLU A 184 -18.10 7.23 25.62
CA GLU A 184 -19.46 7.41 25.14
C GLU A 184 -19.65 6.80 23.74
N ILE A 185 -18.72 7.09 22.82
CA ILE A 185 -18.76 6.56 21.46
C ILE A 185 -18.55 5.04 21.42
N MET A 186 -17.65 4.53 22.27
CA MET A 186 -17.43 3.09 22.42
C MET A 186 -18.73 2.39 22.84
N THR A 187 -19.38 2.91 23.88
CA THR A 187 -20.64 2.37 24.41
C THR A 187 -21.74 2.38 23.34
N LEU A 188 -21.89 3.49 22.60
CA LEU A 188 -22.86 3.62 21.52
C LEU A 188 -22.61 2.60 20.40
N TYR A 189 -21.36 2.43 19.97
CA TYR A 189 -21.04 1.49 18.90
C TYR A 189 -21.22 0.03 19.32
N LEU A 190 -20.93 -0.28 20.58
CA LEU A 190 -21.18 -1.61 21.15
C LEU A 190 -22.69 -1.88 21.25
N SER A 191 -23.50 -0.91 21.72
CA SER A 191 -24.95 -1.10 21.80
C SER A 191 -25.56 -1.32 20.42
N GLU A 192 -25.17 -0.54 19.40
CA GLU A 192 -25.59 -0.76 18.01
C GLU A 192 -25.21 -2.14 17.49
N TYR A 193 -24.03 -2.64 17.84
CA TYR A 193 -23.58 -3.98 17.45
C TYR A 193 -24.47 -5.05 18.09
N TYR A 194 -24.66 -5.01 19.41
CA TYR A 194 -25.46 -6.02 20.10
C TYR A 194 -26.94 -5.99 19.73
N GLU A 195 -27.50 -4.83 19.36
CA GLU A 195 -28.87 -4.73 18.82
C GLU A 195 -29.02 -5.40 17.44
N LEU A 196 -27.98 -5.42 16.61
CA LEU A 196 -28.02 -6.04 15.29
C LEU A 196 -27.86 -7.56 15.32
N PHE A 197 -27.31 -8.10 16.41
CA PHE A 197 -26.96 -9.52 16.55
C PHE A 197 -27.73 -10.24 17.68
N ASN A 198 -28.65 -9.55 18.35
CA ASN A 198 -29.71 -10.14 19.18
C ASN A 198 -31.03 -10.21 18.41
#